data_AF-A0A135P1L1-F1
#
_entry.id   AF-A0A135P1L1-F1
#
_cell.length_a   1.000
_cell.length_b   1.000
_cell.length_c   1.000
_cell.angle_alpha   90.00
_cell.angle_beta   90.00
_cell.angle_gamma   90.00
#
_symmetry.space_group_name_H-M   'P 1'
#
loop_
_entity.id
_entity.type
_entity.pdbx_description
1 polymer ?
#
loop_
_entity_poly.entity_id
_entity_poly.type
_entity_poly.pdbx_seq_one_letter_code
_entity_poly.pdbx_strand_id
1 'polypeptide(L)' 'MNQKTLVEVSVPDTDGTMIPFGIMNSEQAAELPDDYEVLIAHPAGDQNELPTGPQADVAV' A
#
# COMPACT_ATOMS: atom_id res chain seq x y z
N MET A 1 14.08 -18.80 8.67
CA MET A 1 12.85 -18.69 7.87
C MET A 1 12.83 -17.30 7.27
N ASN A 2 12.83 -17.15 5.95
CA ASN A 2 12.58 -15.85 5.33
C ASN A 2 11.08 -15.57 5.48
N GLN A 3 10.73 -14.64 6.37
CA GLN A 3 9.37 -14.15 6.53
C GLN A 3 9.04 -13.35 5.26
N LYS A 4 8.16 -13.88 4.42
CA LYS A 4 7.68 -13.14 3.24
C LYS A 4 6.47 -12.32 3.63
N THR A 5 6.52 -11.02 3.36
CA THR A 5 5.42 -10.10 3.64
C THR A 5 4.34 -10.29 2.58
N LEU A 6 3.11 -10.54 3.01
CA LEU A 6 1.95 -10.62 2.12
C LEU A 6 1.31 -9.23 1.99
N VAL A 7 0.90 -8.89 0.77
CA VAL A 7 0.24 -7.62 0.43
C VAL A 7 -0.99 -7.87 -0.43
N GLU A 8 -1.95 -6.97 -0.34
CA GLU A 8 -3.11 -6.96 -1.23
C GLU A 8 -2.84 -6.02 -2.41
N VAL A 9 -3.06 -6.52 -3.62
CA VAL A 9 -2.88 -5.76 -4.86
C VAL A 9 -4.24 -5.51 -5.49
N SER A 10 -4.45 -4.28 -5.94
CA SER A 10 -5.64 -3.84 -6.66
C SER A 10 -5.25 -3.01 -7.88
N VAL A 11 -6.11 -3.00 -8.89
CA VAL A 11 -5.93 -2.23 -10.14
C VAL A 11 -7.14 -1.32 -10.37
N PRO A 12 -6.97 -0.09 -10.87
CA PRO A 12 -8.08 0.76 -11.22
C PRO A 12 -8.76 0.23 -12.49
N ASP A 13 -10.09 0.20 -12.48
CA ASP A 13 -10.91 0.06 -13.68
C ASP A 13 -11.04 1.40 -14.41
N THR A 14 -11.66 1.39 -15.59
CA THR A 14 -11.89 2.54 -16.47
C THR A 14 -12.62 3.69 -15.78
N ASP A 15 -13.43 3.40 -14.75
CA ASP A 15 -14.17 4.39 -13.96
C ASP A 15 -13.45 4.82 -12.66
N GLY A 16 -12.22 4.32 -12.43
CA GLY A 16 -11.44 4.54 -11.22
C GLY A 16 -11.81 3.62 -10.05
N THR A 17 -12.71 2.66 -10.24
CA THR A 17 -13.00 1.64 -9.22
C THR A 17 -11.81 0.72 -9.02
N MET A 18 -11.36 0.56 -7.78
CA MET A 18 -10.27 -0.36 -7.46
C MET A 18 -10.76 -1.80 -7.45
N ILE A 19 -10.32 -2.59 -8.43
CA ILE A 19 -10.65 -4.01 -8.56
C ILE A 19 -9.56 -4.84 -7.86
N PRO A 20 -9.92 -5.72 -6.93
CA PRO A 20 -8.95 -6.57 -6.25
C PRO A 20 -8.33 -7.56 -7.25
N PHE A 21 -7.01 -7.50 -7.37
CA PHE A 21 -6.22 -8.40 -8.21
C PHE A 21 -5.83 -9.67 -7.44
N GLY A 22 -5.52 -9.53 -6.14
CA GLY A 22 -5.30 -10.64 -5.23
C GLY A 22 -4.23 -10.39 -4.17
N ILE A 23 -4.02 -11.39 -3.31
CA ILE A 23 -2.95 -11.39 -2.30
C ILE A 23 -1.69 -12.03 -2.87
N MET A 24 -0.54 -11.38 -2.72
CA MET A 24 0.75 -11.93 -3.14
C MET A 24 1.89 -11.51 -2.21
N ASN A 25 3.08 -12.08 -2.41
CA ASN A 25 4.27 -11.65 -1.67
C ASN A 25 4.71 -10.26 -2.15
N SER A 26 5.22 -9.44 -1.25
CA SER A 26 5.67 -8.07 -1.56
C SER A 26 6.71 -8.01 -2.69
N GLU A 27 7.61 -9.00 -2.75
CA GLU A 27 8.60 -9.13 -3.83
C GLU A 27 7.92 -9.35 -5.20
N GLN A 28 6.85 -10.16 -5.23
CA GLN A 28 6.11 -10.41 -6.46
C GLN A 28 5.28 -9.19 -6.88
N ALA A 29 4.74 -8.44 -5.91
CA ALA A 29 4.02 -7.20 -6.19
C ALA A 29 4.94 -6.13 -6.79
N ALA A 30 6.21 -6.09 -6.36
CA ALA A 30 7.22 -5.17 -6.89
C ALA A 30 7.73 -5.55 -8.30
N GLU A 31 7.51 -6.80 -8.72
CA GLU A 31 7.85 -7.29 -10.07
C GLU A 31 6.70 -7.15 -11.07
N LEU A 32 5.54 -6.63 -10.64
CA LEU A 32 4.41 -6.41 -11.53
C LEU A 32 4.77 -5.34 -12.58
N PRO A 33 4.35 -5.52 -13.85
CA PRO A 33 4.60 -4.53 -14.89
C PRO A 33 4.00 -3.17 -14.52
N ASP A 34 4.77 -2.10 -14.74
CA ASP A 34 4.34 -0.71 -14.53
C ASP A 34 3.13 -0.31 -15.39
N ASP A 35 2.83 -1.09 -16.44
CA ASP A 35 1.66 -0.91 -17.31
C ASP A 35 0.33 -1.08 -16.57
N TYR A 36 0.35 -1.74 -15.40
CA TYR A 36 -0.79 -1.75 -14.49
C TYR A 36 -0.56 -0.69 -13.42
N GLU A 37 -1.45 0.29 -13.32
CA GLU A 37 -1.48 1.24 -12.19
C GLU A 37 -1.89 0.52 -10.89
N VAL A 38 -1.05 -0.37 -10.37
CA VAL A 38 -1.36 -1.19 -9.20
C VAL A 38 -1.27 -0.37 -7.91
N LEU A 39 -2.29 -0.48 -7.05
CA LEU A 39 -2.23 -0.03 -5.67
C LEU A 39 -1.96 -1.23 -4.76
N ILE A 40 -0.87 -1.11 -3.98
CA ILE A 40 -0.42 -2.13 -3.03
C ILE A 40 -0.81 -1.67 -1.62
N ALA A 41 -1.67 -2.42 -0.96
CA ALA A 41 -2.03 -2.21 0.44
C ALA A 41 -1.22 -3.16 1.33
N HIS A 42 -0.48 -2.58 2.28
CA HIS A 42 0.22 -3.33 3.31
C HIS A 42 -0.70 -3.53 4.52
N PRO A 43 -0.80 -4.75 5.08
CA PRO A 43 -1.53 -4.95 6.32
C PRO A 43 -0.87 -4.08 7.41
N ALA A 44 -1.70 -3.37 8.18
CA ALA A 44 -1.23 -2.50 9.26
C ALA A 44 -0.60 -3.33 10.40
N GLY A 45 0.64 -3.74 10.21
CA GLY A 45 1.54 -4.26 11.23
C GLY A 45 2.64 -3.24 11.44
N ASP A 46 2.61 -2.57 12.59
CA ASP A 46 3.55 -1.55 13.09
C ASP A 46 3.49 -0.17 12.42
N GLN A 47 2.56 0.66 12.93
CA GLN A 47 2.71 2.12 12.88
C GLN A 47 3.76 2.57 13.91
N ASN A 48 5.02 2.50 13.51
CA ASN A 48 6.05 3.43 13.94
C ASN A 48 6.70 3.82 12.60
N GLU A 49 6.49 4.98 11.99
CA GLU A 49 6.44 6.33 12.52
C GLU A 49 5.61 7.17 11.54
N LEU A 50 4.59 7.90 12.03
CA LEU A 50 4.06 9.05 11.28
C LEU A 50 5.19 10.09 11.15
N PRO A 51 5.46 10.67 9.97
CA PRO A 51 6.26 11.89 9.92
C PRO A 51 5.44 12.98 10.63
N THR A 52 5.94 13.42 11.78
CA THR A 52 5.48 14.59 12.51
C THR A 52 5.68 15.85 11.66
N GLY A 53 4.69 16.16 10.82
CA GLY A 53 4.47 17.51 10.30
C GLY A 53 4.17 18.48 11.45
N PRO A 54 4.51 19.77 11.33
CA PRO A 54 4.67 20.66 12.46
C PRO A 54 3.38 20.87 13.25
N GLN A 55 3.48 20.74 14.58
CA GLN A 55 2.45 21.09 15.55
C GLN A 55 2.03 22.55 15.34
N ALA A 56 0.81 22.75 14.82
CA ALA A 56 0.14 24.03 14.93
C ALA A 56 -0.55 24.08 16.30
N ASP A 57 0.15 24.70 17.24
CA ASP A 57 -0.43 25.22 18.48
C ASP A 57 -1.53 26.23 18.11
N VAL A 58 -2.80 25.84 18.28
CA VAL A 58 -3.90 26.80 18.36
C VAL A 58 -4.25 26.94 19.83
N ALA A 59 -3.52 27.85 20.47
CA ALA A 59 -4.03 28.61 21.59
C ALA A 59 -4.78 29.83 21.03
N VAL A 60 -6.08 29.93 21.35
CA VAL A 60 -6.84 31.13 21.78
C VAL A 60 -8.29 30.72 22.00
#